data_AF-C3V8T4-F1
#
_entry.id   AF-C3V8T4-F1
#
_cell.length_a   1.000
_cell.length_b   1.000
_cell.length_c   1.000
_cell.angle_alpha   90.00
_cell.angle_beta   90.00
_cell.angle_gamma   90.00
#
_symmetry.space_group_name_H-M   'P 1'
#
loop_
_entity.id
_entity.type
_entity.pdbx_description
1 polymer ?
#
loop_
_entity_poly.entity_id
_entity_poly.type
_entity_poly.pdbx_seq_one_letter_code
_entity_poly.pdbx_strand_id
1 'polypeptide(L)'
;KITVGQGSRANGVERETGYDITVASEIMAILCLASSLTDLKERLGRMIVAYNTAGKAVTANDLEATGAMALLLKDAIKPNLVQTLENTPAFIHGGPFANIAHGCNSVLATKTALKLADYVVTEAGFGADLGAEKFFDIKCRYA
;
A
#
# COMPACT_ATOMS: atom_id res chain seq x y z
N LYS A 1 -0.26 -13.09 -18.15
CA LYS A 1 0.62 -12.33 -19.07
C LYS A 1 -0.20 -11.96 -20.30
N ILE A 2 -0.12 -10.72 -20.76
CA ILE A 2 -0.86 -10.20 -21.91
C ILE A 2 0.05 -9.28 -22.73
N THR A 3 -0.34 -8.98 -23.96
CA THR A 3 0.29 -7.95 -24.79
C THR A 3 -0.68 -6.79 -24.97
N VAL A 4 -0.19 -5.56 -24.86
CA VAL A 4 -0.99 -4.32 -25.00
C VAL A 4 -0.37 -3.39 -26.04
N GLY A 5 -1.13 -2.39 -26.50
CA GLY A 5 -0.65 -1.41 -27.48
C GLY A 5 -0.50 -1.95 -28.90
N GLN A 6 -1.24 -3.01 -29.24
CA GLN A 6 -1.18 -3.67 -30.54
C GLN A 6 -1.91 -2.89 -31.65
N GLY A 7 -1.53 -3.16 -32.90
CA GLY A 7 -2.18 -2.61 -34.09
C GLY A 7 -1.49 -1.35 -34.61
N SER A 8 -2.27 -0.29 -34.85
CA SER A 8 -1.74 0.94 -35.43
C SER A 8 -0.92 1.74 -34.42
N ARG A 9 -0.05 2.65 -34.90
CA ARG A 9 0.71 3.58 -34.06
C ARG A 9 -0.16 4.43 -33.11
N ALA A 10 -1.42 4.68 -33.47
CA ALA A 10 -2.36 5.42 -32.62
C ALA A 10 -2.76 4.64 -31.34
N ASN A 11 -2.57 3.32 -31.31
CA ASN A 11 -2.90 2.46 -30.17
C ASN A 11 -1.75 2.38 -29.14
N GLY A 12 -0.61 3.02 -29.40
CA GLY A 12 0.56 3.05 -28.51
C GLY A 12 1.72 2.19 -28.99
N VAL A 13 2.56 1.79 -28.04
CA VAL A 13 3.75 0.95 -28.27
C VAL A 13 3.45 -0.46 -27.79
N GLU A 14 3.61 -1.44 -28.68
CA GLU A 14 3.41 -2.85 -28.35
C GLU A 14 4.39 -3.30 -27.26
N ARG A 15 3.86 -3.88 -26.18
CA ARG A 15 4.67 -4.41 -25.07
C ARG A 15 3.94 -5.52 -24.32
N GLU A 16 4.72 -6.40 -23.72
CA GLU A 16 4.21 -7.38 -22.76
C GLU A 16 3.92 -6.72 -21.40
N THR A 17 2.88 -7.20 -20.73
CA THR A 17 2.48 -6.73 -19.40
C THR A 17 1.65 -7.79 -18.66
N GLY A 18 1.25 -7.49 -17.43
CA GLY A 18 0.37 -8.35 -16.64
C GLY A 18 -0.55 -7.56 -15.72
N TYR A 19 -1.37 -8.29 -15.00
CA TYR A 19 -2.17 -7.80 -13.90
C TYR A 19 -1.83 -8.62 -12.66
N ASP A 20 -1.77 -7.93 -11.52
CA ASP A 20 -1.79 -8.54 -10.21
C ASP A 20 -3.12 -8.22 -9.53
N ILE A 21 -3.51 -9.04 -8.55
CA ILE A 21 -4.65 -8.70 -7.70
C ILE A 21 -4.34 -7.44 -6.88
N THR A 22 -5.31 -6.55 -6.68
CA THR A 22 -5.10 -5.20 -6.12
C THR A 22 -4.30 -5.16 -4.82
N VAL A 23 -4.48 -6.14 -3.93
CA VAL A 23 -3.75 -6.23 -2.64
C VAL A 23 -2.25 -6.51 -2.78
N ALA A 24 -1.81 -6.95 -3.96
CA ALA A 24 -0.40 -7.12 -4.30
C ALA A 24 0.28 -5.80 -4.72
N SER A 25 -0.50 -4.74 -4.98
CA SER A 25 0.03 -3.46 -5.43
C SER A 25 0.94 -2.83 -4.37
N GLU A 26 2.06 -2.26 -4.79
CA GLU A 26 2.92 -1.43 -3.92
C GLU A 26 2.13 -0.25 -3.31
N ILE A 27 1.11 0.26 -4.00
CA ILE A 27 0.20 1.28 -3.48
C ILE A 27 -0.50 0.80 -2.21
N MET A 28 -0.89 -0.48 -2.13
CA MET A 28 -1.49 -1.07 -0.92
C MET A 28 -0.48 -1.10 0.23
N ALA A 29 0.76 -1.52 -0.04
CA ALA A 29 1.82 -1.51 0.98
C ALA A 29 2.11 -0.09 1.49
N ILE A 30 2.16 0.89 0.58
CA ILE A 30 2.35 2.31 0.89
C ILE A 30 1.18 2.85 1.72
N LEU A 31 -0.07 2.56 1.35
CA LEU A 31 -1.26 2.94 2.12
C LEU A 31 -1.20 2.39 3.55
N CYS A 32 -0.71 1.16 3.71
CA CYS A 32 -0.63 0.52 5.03
C CYS A 32 0.52 1.06 5.89
N LEU A 33 1.61 1.55 5.29
CA LEU A 33 2.76 2.11 6.02
C LEU A 33 2.72 3.62 6.20
N ALA A 34 1.86 4.33 5.47
CA ALA A 34 1.74 5.78 5.59
C ALA A 34 1.18 6.21 6.95
N SER A 35 1.80 7.25 7.50
CA SER A 35 1.42 7.89 8.77
C SER A 35 0.55 9.15 8.61
N SER A 36 0.45 9.67 7.39
CA SER A 36 -0.35 10.85 7.03
C SER A 36 -0.57 10.91 5.52
N LEU A 37 -1.44 11.81 5.04
CA LEU A 37 -1.62 12.04 3.60
C LEU A 37 -0.34 12.60 2.94
N THR A 38 0.44 13.39 3.67
CA THR A 38 1.73 13.92 3.19
C THR A 38 2.75 12.78 3.03
N ASP A 39 2.88 11.92 4.04
CA ASP A 39 3.77 10.75 3.99
C ASP A 39 3.32 9.76 2.90
N LEU A 40 2.00 9.55 2.72
CA LEU A 40 1.45 8.76 1.62
C LEU A 40 1.92 9.32 0.26
N LYS A 41 1.74 10.62 0.05
CA LYS A 41 2.12 11.30 -1.20
C LYS A 41 3.63 11.16 -1.46
N GLU A 42 4.47 11.37 -0.46
CA GLU A 42 5.92 11.24 -0.59
C GLU A 42 6.34 9.81 -0.94
N ARG A 43 5.73 8.80 -0.33
CA ARG A 43 6.00 7.38 -0.61
C ARG A 43 5.59 6.99 -2.03
N LEU A 44 4.39 7.40 -2.45
CA LEU A 44 3.91 7.18 -3.82
C LEU A 44 4.88 7.76 -4.85
N GLY A 45 5.43 8.95 -4.59
CA GLY A 45 6.37 9.60 -5.49
C GLY A 45 7.70 8.88 -5.66
N ARG A 46 8.11 8.05 -4.69
CA ARG A 46 9.36 7.27 -4.74
C ARG A 46 9.23 5.91 -5.45
N MET A 47 8.01 5.49 -5.78
CA MET A 47 7.79 4.23 -6.50
C MET A 47 8.54 4.25 -7.84
N ILE A 48 9.36 3.22 -8.10
CA ILE A 48 10.01 3.02 -9.38
C ILE A 48 9.04 2.29 -10.30
N VAL A 49 8.71 2.88 -11.44
CA VAL A 49 7.70 2.36 -12.37
C VAL A 49 8.30 1.85 -13.69
N ALA A 50 9.52 2.28 -14.02
CA ALA A 50 10.23 1.84 -15.21
C ALA A 50 11.74 2.11 -15.10
N TYR A 51 12.48 1.64 -16.09
CA TYR A 51 13.85 2.06 -16.37
C TYR A 51 13.91 2.65 -17.78
N ASN A 52 14.61 3.76 -17.96
CA ASN A 52 14.79 4.36 -19.28
C ASN A 52 15.85 3.60 -20.10
N THR A 53 16.07 4.01 -21.36
CA THR A 53 17.03 3.36 -22.27
C THR A 53 18.49 3.45 -21.82
N ALA A 54 18.81 4.38 -20.91
CA ALA A 54 20.12 4.49 -20.27
C ALA A 54 20.22 3.68 -18.95
N GLY A 55 19.18 2.90 -18.61
CA GLY A 55 19.13 2.11 -17.38
C GLY A 55 18.85 2.91 -16.11
N LYS A 56 18.50 4.20 -16.21
CA LYS A 56 18.14 5.02 -15.04
C LYS A 56 16.70 4.74 -14.62
N ALA A 57 16.48 4.58 -13.31
CA ALA A 57 15.15 4.43 -12.75
C ALA A 57 14.26 5.65 -13.04
N VAL A 58 12.99 5.38 -13.36
CA VAL A 58 11.93 6.35 -13.57
C VAL A 58 10.91 6.15 -12.45
N THR A 59 10.63 7.22 -11.71
CA THR A 59 9.71 7.21 -10.57
C THR A 59 8.32 7.71 -10.94
N ALA A 60 7.33 7.49 -10.08
CA ALA A 60 6.00 8.07 -10.26
C ALA A 60 6.01 9.61 -10.23
N ASN A 61 6.97 10.22 -9.52
CA ASN A 61 7.18 11.67 -9.53
C ASN A 61 7.66 12.17 -10.90
N ASP A 62 8.55 11.44 -11.56
CA ASP A 62 9.04 11.80 -12.90
C ASP A 62 7.91 11.80 -13.95
N LEU A 63 6.81 11.11 -13.68
CA LEU A 63 5.59 11.07 -14.49
C LEU A 63 4.49 12.03 -14.02
N GLU A 64 4.76 12.86 -13.01
CA GLU A 64 3.82 13.80 -12.41
C GLU A 64 2.52 13.15 -11.87
N ALA A 65 2.52 11.84 -11.61
CA ALA A 65 1.33 11.09 -11.23
C ALA A 65 0.99 11.21 -9.73
N THR A 66 1.96 11.58 -8.91
CA THR A 66 1.90 11.49 -7.45
C THR A 66 0.77 12.29 -6.81
N GLY A 67 0.53 13.51 -7.31
CA GLY A 67 -0.55 14.37 -6.80
C GLY A 67 -1.94 13.76 -7.04
N ALA A 68 -2.16 13.24 -8.25
CA ALA A 68 -3.42 12.60 -8.63
C ALA A 68 -3.67 11.31 -7.84
N MET A 69 -2.65 10.47 -7.66
CA MET A 69 -2.76 9.26 -6.83
C MET A 69 -3.10 9.59 -5.38
N ALA A 70 -2.43 10.57 -4.78
CA ALA A 70 -2.72 10.99 -3.41
C ALA A 70 -4.15 11.55 -3.27
N LEU A 71 -4.65 12.26 -4.28
CA LEU A 71 -6.03 12.76 -4.30
C LEU A 71 -7.05 11.62 -4.30
N LEU A 72 -6.85 10.60 -5.14
CA LEU A 72 -7.72 9.42 -5.21
C LEU A 72 -7.75 8.64 -3.89
N LEU A 73 -6.67 8.69 -3.11
CA LEU A 73 -6.54 7.98 -1.83
C LEU A 73 -6.87 8.86 -0.60
N LYS A 74 -7.28 10.13 -0.79
CA LYS A 74 -7.52 11.09 0.28
C LYS A 74 -8.52 10.62 1.33
N ASP A 75 -9.59 9.96 0.91
CA ASP A 75 -10.58 9.39 1.82
C ASP A 75 -10.23 7.95 2.21
N ALA A 76 -9.63 7.19 1.29
CA ALA A 76 -9.23 5.80 1.50
C ALA A 76 -8.14 5.63 2.57
N ILE A 77 -7.41 6.69 2.93
CA ILE A 77 -6.40 6.66 4.01
C ILE A 77 -7.02 6.69 5.43
N LYS A 78 -8.33 6.97 5.55
CA LYS A 78 -9.02 7.07 6.84
C LYS A 78 -9.43 5.67 7.35
N PRO A 79 -9.04 5.27 8.58
CA PRO A 79 -9.47 3.99 9.16
C PRO A 79 -11.00 3.83 9.22
N ASN A 80 -11.51 2.66 8.81
CA ASN A 80 -12.93 2.36 8.87
C ASN A 80 -13.29 1.75 10.22
N LEU A 81 -14.17 2.40 10.97
CA LEU A 81 -14.69 1.91 12.24
C LEU A 81 -15.90 1.00 12.01
N VAL A 82 -15.86 -0.19 12.62
CA VAL A 82 -16.96 -1.14 12.72
C VAL A 82 -17.01 -1.69 14.14
N GLN A 83 -17.80 -2.74 14.38
CA GLN A 83 -17.92 -3.39 15.69
C GLN A 83 -18.00 -4.91 15.57
N THR A 84 -17.63 -5.61 16.64
CA THR A 84 -17.85 -7.06 16.80
C THR A 84 -19.31 -7.35 17.18
N LEU A 85 -19.68 -8.64 17.29
CA LEU A 85 -21.02 -9.06 17.73
C LEU A 85 -21.38 -8.57 19.15
N GLU A 86 -20.37 -8.31 19.98
CA GLU A 86 -20.52 -7.82 21.36
C GLU A 86 -20.30 -6.30 21.46
N ASN A 87 -20.36 -5.59 20.33
CA ASN A 87 -20.18 -4.14 20.22
C ASN A 87 -18.76 -3.63 20.59
N THR A 88 -17.74 -4.49 20.57
CA THR A 88 -16.35 -4.04 20.72
C THR A 88 -15.93 -3.25 19.48
N PRO A 89 -15.40 -2.02 19.60
CA PRO A 89 -14.92 -1.25 18.46
C PRO A 89 -13.80 -1.97 17.72
N ALA A 90 -13.87 -2.00 16.38
CA ALA A 90 -12.83 -2.61 15.54
C ALA A 90 -12.52 -1.73 14.32
N PHE A 91 -11.24 -1.56 14.01
CA PHE A 91 -10.81 -0.90 12.77
C PHE A 91 -10.48 -1.94 11.69
N ILE A 92 -11.07 -1.79 10.50
CA ILE A 92 -10.72 -2.58 9.31
C ILE A 92 -10.11 -1.63 8.28
N HIS A 93 -8.79 -1.73 8.05
CA HIS A 93 -8.11 -0.82 7.15
C HIS A 93 -6.77 -1.35 6.63
N GLY A 94 -6.62 -1.35 5.31
CA GLY A 94 -5.46 -1.93 4.64
C GLY A 94 -5.52 -3.44 4.53
N GLY A 95 -4.62 -4.00 3.72
CA GLY A 95 -4.53 -5.45 3.52
C GLY A 95 -3.51 -5.79 2.43
N PRO A 96 -2.20 -5.55 2.66
CA PRO A 96 -1.16 -5.95 1.73
C PRO A 96 -0.88 -7.45 1.90
N PHE A 97 -0.31 -8.08 0.87
CA PHE A 97 0.18 -9.44 1.03
C PHE A 97 1.28 -9.56 2.10
N ALA A 98 1.40 -10.75 2.69
CA ALA A 98 2.40 -11.07 3.73
C ALA A 98 3.68 -11.74 3.18
N ASN A 99 3.72 -12.06 1.87
CA ASN A 99 4.92 -12.61 1.21
C ASN A 99 5.75 -11.49 0.56
N ILE A 100 5.20 -10.78 -0.43
CA ILE A 100 5.85 -9.69 -1.17
C ILE A 100 5.78 -8.33 -0.46
N ALA A 101 4.99 -8.25 0.61
CA ALA A 101 4.89 -7.09 1.49
C ALA A 101 4.80 -7.55 2.96
N HIS A 102 4.37 -6.66 3.85
CA HIS A 102 4.48 -6.84 5.30
C HIS A 102 3.25 -7.45 5.98
N GLY A 103 2.15 -7.68 5.26
CA GLY A 103 1.03 -8.48 5.77
C GLY A 103 0.27 -7.93 6.98
N CYS A 104 0.28 -6.62 7.23
CA CYS A 104 -0.39 -6.01 8.38
C CYS A 104 -1.47 -5.01 7.95
N ASN A 105 -2.44 -4.73 8.83
CA ASN A 105 -3.33 -3.57 8.69
C ASN A 105 -2.54 -2.25 8.80
N SER A 106 -3.16 -1.12 8.45
CA SER A 106 -2.45 0.15 8.38
C SER A 106 -1.89 0.66 9.71
N VAL A 107 -0.78 1.39 9.62
CA VAL A 107 -0.17 2.15 10.70
C VAL A 107 -1.17 3.16 11.26
N LEU A 108 -1.90 3.89 10.42
CA LEU A 108 -2.90 4.85 10.86
C LEU A 108 -4.02 4.23 11.70
N ALA A 109 -4.53 3.05 11.34
CA ALA A 109 -5.55 2.36 12.13
C ALA A 109 -5.00 1.93 13.49
N THR A 110 -3.79 1.34 13.48
CA THR A 110 -3.13 0.87 14.70
C THR A 110 -2.81 2.02 15.65
N LYS A 111 -2.25 3.13 15.14
CA LYS A 111 -1.95 4.33 15.93
C LYS A 111 -3.21 5.01 16.46
N THR A 112 -4.26 5.09 15.65
CA THR A 112 -5.55 5.65 16.10
C THR A 112 -6.12 4.82 17.25
N ALA A 113 -6.11 3.48 17.14
CA ALA A 113 -6.57 2.59 18.21
C ALA A 113 -5.76 2.78 19.50
N LEU A 114 -4.43 2.87 19.40
CA LEU A 114 -3.53 3.06 20.56
C LEU A 114 -3.75 4.39 21.30
N LYS A 115 -4.42 5.36 20.67
CA LYS A 115 -4.79 6.63 21.31
C LYS A 115 -6.19 6.63 21.91
N LEU A 116 -7.03 5.65 21.58
CA LEU A 116 -8.45 5.61 21.95
C LEU A 116 -8.79 4.49 22.94
N ALA A 117 -7.93 3.49 23.11
CA ALA A 117 -8.18 2.32 23.95
C ALA A 117 -6.97 1.99 24.83
N ASP A 118 -7.23 1.36 25.97
CA ASP A 118 -6.19 0.89 26.90
C ASP A 118 -5.40 -0.30 26.34
N TYR A 119 -6.07 -1.15 25.54
CA TYR A 119 -5.48 -2.31 24.89
C TYR A 119 -5.87 -2.35 23.41
N VAL A 120 -4.91 -2.67 22.56
CA VAL A 120 -5.10 -2.82 21.11
C VAL A 120 -4.61 -4.18 20.69
N VAL A 121 -5.51 -4.98 20.13
CA VAL A 121 -5.18 -6.27 19.52
C VAL A 121 -5.09 -6.07 18.01
N THR A 122 -4.01 -6.56 17.41
CA THR A 122 -3.77 -6.55 15.97
C THR A 122 -3.12 -7.87 15.56
N GLU A 123 -3.01 -8.10 14.26
CA GLU A 123 -2.50 -9.35 13.69
C GLU A 123 -1.63 -9.08 12.47
N ALA A 124 -0.89 -10.10 12.05
CA ALA A 124 -0.11 -10.11 10.82
C ALA A 124 -0.34 -11.45 10.10
N GLY A 125 -0.37 -11.42 8.77
CA GLY A 125 -0.65 -12.61 7.95
C GLY A 125 0.48 -13.65 7.96
N PHE A 126 0.13 -14.92 7.72
CA PHE A 126 0.99 -16.10 7.84
C PHE A 126 1.48 -16.39 9.27
N GLY A 127 2.50 -17.23 9.43
CA GLY A 127 3.11 -17.57 10.72
C GLY A 127 4.05 -16.49 11.23
N ALA A 128 4.58 -16.69 12.44
CA ALA A 128 5.49 -15.74 13.07
C ALA A 128 6.83 -15.57 12.31
N ASP A 129 7.22 -16.58 11.53
CA ASP A 129 8.37 -16.59 10.63
C ASP A 129 8.28 -15.59 9.48
N LEU A 130 7.07 -15.11 9.16
CA LEU A 130 6.82 -14.11 8.13
C LEU A 130 6.07 -12.89 8.67
N GLY A 131 4.86 -13.09 9.20
CA GLY A 131 3.98 -12.01 9.62
C GLY A 131 4.54 -11.25 10.82
N ALA A 132 4.89 -11.97 11.89
CA ALA A 132 5.37 -11.35 13.11
C ALA A 132 6.75 -10.71 12.91
N GLU A 133 7.68 -11.38 12.22
CA GLU A 133 8.97 -10.81 11.84
C GLU A 133 8.78 -9.47 11.12
N LYS A 134 7.97 -9.42 10.06
CA LYS A 134 7.71 -8.18 9.31
C LYS A 134 6.94 -7.14 10.12
N PHE A 135 6.07 -7.56 11.04
CA PHE A 135 5.41 -6.63 11.96
C PHE A 135 6.44 -5.91 12.83
N PHE A 136 7.37 -6.65 13.45
CA PHE A 136 8.37 -6.07 14.34
C PHE A 136 9.49 -5.34 13.60
N ASP A 137 10.01 -5.92 12.51
CA ASP A 137 11.19 -5.39 11.82
C ASP A 137 10.87 -4.36 10.73
N ILE A 138 9.63 -4.34 10.23
CA ILE A 138 9.14 -3.31 9.29
C ILE A 138 8.15 -2.38 10.01
N LYS A 139 6.94 -2.86 10.32
CA LYS A 139 5.85 -1.97 10.76
C LYS A 139 6.21 -1.18 12.03
N CYS A 140 6.69 -1.84 13.09
CA CYS A 140 7.07 -1.18 14.36
C CYS A 140 8.27 -0.23 14.23
N ARG A 141 9.14 -0.42 13.24
CA ARG A 141 10.28 0.49 13.01
C ARG A 141 9.88 1.78 12.29
N TYR A 142 8.88 1.69 11.42
CA TYR A 142 8.34 2.84 10.66
C TYR A 142 7.18 3.56 11.38
N ALA A 143 6.53 2.91 12.34
CA ALA A 143 5.33 3.40 13.04
C ALA A 143 5.66 3.96 14.43
#